data_AF-A0A0R1ZXM2-F1
#
_entry.id   AF-A0A0R1ZXM2-F1
#
_cell.length_a   1.000
_cell.length_b   1.000
_cell.length_c   1.000
_cell.angle_alpha   90.00
_cell.angle_beta   90.00
_cell.angle_gamma   90.00
#
_symmetry.space_group_name_H-M   'P 1'
#
loop_
_entity.id
_entity.type
_entity.pdbx_description
1 polymer ?
#
loop_
_entity_poly.entity_id
_entity_poly.type
_entity_poly.pdbx_seq_one_letter_code
_entity_poly.pdbx_strand_id
1 'polypeptide(L)' 'MVLFPITTKYKNKSPQIKRQYVKIDHWQKCGLKRESWVDTGNPVQITFSQLNELHSARIGALVPSDLHKIIMHLYHANI' A
#
# COMPACT_ATOMS: atom_id res chain seq x y z
N MET A 1 7.10 -2.69 13.56
CA MET A 1 6.53 -3.26 12.30
C MET A 1 6.50 -2.17 11.24
N VAL A 2 6.45 -2.54 9.97
CA VAL A 2 6.38 -1.58 8.85
C VAL A 2 5.00 -1.66 8.21
N LEU A 3 4.35 -0.51 8.05
CA LEU A 3 3.12 -0.36 7.29
C LEU A 3 3.39 0.46 6.03
N PHE A 4 2.69 0.11 4.95
CA PHE A 4 2.69 0.88 3.72
C PHE A 4 1.32 1.58 3.59
N PRO A 5 1.28 2.92 3.58
CA PRO A 5 0.02 3.65 3.38
C PRO A 5 -0.62 3.30 2.04
N ILE A 6 -1.95 3.41 1.97
CA ILE A 6 -2.66 3.35 0.69
C ILE A 6 -3.34 4.68 0.40
N THR A 7 -3.43 5.04 -0.87
CA THR A 7 -4.10 6.27 -1.31
C THR A 7 -5.04 6.02 -2.47
N THR A 8 -6.14 6.76 -2.50
CA THR A 8 -7.05 6.84 -3.64
C THR A 8 -6.75 8.08 -4.49
N LYS A 9 -5.79 8.92 -4.07
CA LYS A 9 -5.45 10.21 -4.68
C LYS A 9 -4.19 10.15 -5.57
N TYR A 10 -3.83 8.95 -6.05
CA TYR A 10 -2.67 8.74 -6.93
C TYR A 10 -2.67 9.65 -8.15
N LYS A 11 -3.83 9.86 -8.78
CA LYS A 11 -3.98 10.69 -9.98
C LYS A 11 -3.44 12.12 -9.81
N ASN A 12 -3.53 12.67 -8.59
CA ASN A 12 -3.12 14.04 -8.26
C ASN A 12 -1.63 14.19 -7.94
N LYS A 13 -0.86 13.08 -7.92
CA LYS A 13 0.57 13.10 -7.61
C LYS A 13 1.40 13.47 -8.84
N SER A 14 2.57 14.08 -8.61
CA SER A 14 3.54 14.40 -9.67
C SER A 14 4.10 13.13 -10.32
N PRO A 15 4.60 13.19 -11.58
CA PRO A 15 5.22 12.04 -12.23
C PRO A 15 6.36 11.41 -11.42
N GLN A 16 7.15 12.25 -10.73
CA GLN A 16 8.22 11.79 -9.85
C GLN A 16 7.70 10.98 -8.67
N ILE A 17 6.69 11.50 -7.97
CA ILE A 17 6.10 10.85 -6.80
C ILE A 17 5.34 9.58 -7.21
N LYS A 18 4.66 9.58 -8.36
CA LYS A 18 3.90 8.44 -8.89
C LYS A 18 4.75 7.17 -9.05
N ARG A 19 6.06 7.29 -9.29
CA ARG A 19 6.97 6.13 -9.39
C ARG A 19 7.08 5.33 -8.09
N GLN A 20 6.70 5.92 -6.95
CA GLN A 20 6.73 5.29 -5.64
C GLN A 20 5.40 4.63 -5.25
N TYR A 21 4.51 4.40 -6.21
CA TYR A 21 3.19 3.84 -5.96
C TYR A 21 2.94 2.61 -6.81
N VAL A 22 2.42 1.56 -6.17
CA VAL A 22 2.01 0.33 -6.85
C VAL A 22 0.48 0.24 -6.83
N LYS A 23 -0.13 0.06 -7.99
CA LYS A 23 -1.58 -0.10 -8.11
C LYS A 23 -2.03 -1.44 -7.52
N ILE A 24 -3.11 -1.41 -6.74
CA ILE A 24 -3.85 -2.60 -6.33
C ILE A 24 -4.89 -2.88 -7.40
N ASP A 25 -4.63 -3.86 -8.28
CA ASP A 25 -5.49 -4.12 -9.43
C ASP A 25 -6.80 -4.80 -9.01
N HIS A 26 -6.75 -5.70 -8.03
CA HIS A 26 -7.91 -6.41 -7.52
C HIS A 26 -8.45 -5.79 -6.22
N TRP A 27 -8.50 -4.47 -6.16
CA TRP A 27 -8.89 -3.73 -4.94
C TRP A 27 -10.28 -4.14 -4.41
N GLN A 28 -11.25 -4.49 -5.27
CA GLN A 28 -12.55 -5.01 -4.84
C GLN A 28 -12.41 -6.33 -4.07
N LYS A 29 -11.57 -7.26 -4.57
CA LYS A 29 -11.35 -8.57 -3.93
C LYS A 29 -10.68 -8.44 -2.55
N CYS A 30 -9.99 -7.32 -2.32
CA CYS A 30 -9.32 -6.99 -1.06
C CYS A 30 -10.24 -6.27 -0.07
N GLY A 31 -11.52 -6.04 -0.40
CA GLY A 31 -12.48 -5.33 0.46
C GLY A 31 -12.41 -3.81 0.37
N LEU A 32 -11.62 -3.24 -0.55
CA LEU A 32 -11.53 -1.80 -0.73
C LEU A 32 -12.76 -1.28 -1.48
N LYS A 33 -13.23 -0.09 -1.11
CA LYS A 33 -14.42 0.54 -1.72
C LYS A 33 -14.12 1.27 -3.04
N ARG A 34 -12.85 1.51 -3.35
CA ARG A 34 -12.42 2.22 -4.56
C ARG A 34 -10.97 1.88 -4.93
N GLU A 35 -10.62 2.17 -6.18
CA GLU A 35 -9.27 2.03 -6.72
C GLU A 35 -8.23 2.72 -5.81
N SER A 36 -7.17 1.99 -5.48
CA SER A 36 -6.18 2.40 -4.49
C SER A 36 -4.76 1.96 -4.91
N TRP A 37 -3.77 2.69 -4.41
CA TRP A 37 -2.35 2.43 -4.64
C TRP A 37 -1.62 2.35 -3.31
N VAL A 38 -0.66 1.43 -3.21
CA VAL A 38 0.27 1.32 -2.09
C VAL A 38 1.40 2.32 -2.28
N ASP A 39 1.65 3.16 -1.28
CA ASP A 39 2.80 4.06 -1.21
C ASP A 39 4.02 3.29 -0.71
N THR A 40 4.96 3.00 -1.60
CA THR A 40 6.20 2.28 -1.29
C THR A 40 7.35 3.23 -0.95
N GLY A 41 7.19 4.53 -1.23
CA GLY A 41 8.20 5.55 -0.96
C GLY A 41 8.18 6.08 0.47
N ASN A 42 7.05 5.96 1.17
CA ASN A 42 6.87 6.49 2.52
C ASN A 42 6.37 5.41 3.50
N PRO A 43 7.14 4.33 3.73
CA PRO A 43 6.80 3.34 4.74
C PRO A 43 6.76 3.97 6.13
N VAL A 44 5.79 3.57 6.95
CA VAL A 44 5.64 4.02 8.33
C VAL A 44 6.07 2.90 9.27
N GLN A 45 7.01 3.20 10.16
CA GLN A 45 7.36 2.31 11.24
C GLN A 45 6.45 2.58 12.43
N ILE A 46 5.82 1.53 12.95
CA ILE A 46 4.99 1.62 14.17
C ILE A 46 5.33 0.51 15.16
N THR A 47 5.02 0.75 16.43
CA THR A 47 5.06 -0.25 17.51
C THR A 47 3.76 -1.07 17.54
N PHE A 48 3.75 -2.15 18.33
CA PHE A 48 2.52 -2.90 18.60
C PHE A 48 1.48 -2.06 19.36
N SER A 49 1.90 -1.20 20.29
CA SER A 49 0.97 -0.31 21.01
C SER A 49 0.27 0.65 20.05
N GLN A 50 1.03 1.28 19.15
CA GLN A 50 0.49 2.16 18.11
C GLN A 50 -0.46 1.42 17.16
N LEU A 51 -0.19 0.15 16.84
CA LEU A 51 -1.11 -0.65 16.03
C LEU A 51 -2.46 -0.84 16.74
N ASN A 52 -2.44 -1.14 18.04
CA ASN A 52 -3.67 -1.35 18.82
C ASN A 52 -4.49 -0.06 18.93
N GLU A 53 -3.83 1.10 19.02
CA GLU A 53 -4.47 2.42 19.03
C GLU A 53 -5.12 2.81 17.70
N LEU A 54 -4.69 2.24 16.57
CA LEU A 54 -5.27 2.55 15.25
C LEU A 54 -6.72 2.06 15.08
N HIS A 55 -7.27 1.32 16.06
CA HIS A 55 -8.65 0.77 16.05
C HIS A 55 -9.03 0.18 14.68
N SER A 56 -8.06 -0.45 14.00
CA SER A 56 -8.18 -0.77 12.59
C SER A 56 -8.94 -2.07 12.43
N ALA A 57 -10.19 -1.98 12.00
CA ALA A 57 -10.93 -3.14 11.52
C ALA A 57 -10.18 -3.73 10.32
N ARG A 58 -9.94 -5.05 10.33
CA ARG A 58 -9.38 -5.75 9.18
C ARG A 58 -10.32 -5.57 7.98
N ILE A 59 -9.84 -4.91 6.93
CA ILE A 59 -10.62 -4.68 5.70
C ILE A 59 -10.62 -5.92 4.80
N GLY A 60 -9.47 -6.58 4.68
CA GLY A 60 -9.31 -7.75 3.82
C GLY A 60 -7.84 -8.18 3.71
N ALA A 61 -7.50 -8.84 2.61
CA ALA A 61 -6.15 -9.26 2.28
C ALA A 61 -5.87 -9.04 0.79
N LEU A 62 -4.62 -8.73 0.45
CA LEU A 62 -4.18 -8.66 -0.94
C LEU A 62 -4.24 -10.04 -1.59
N VAL A 63 -4.63 -10.07 -2.87
CA VAL A 63 -4.49 -11.29 -3.67
C VAL A 63 -3.01 -11.52 -4.03
N PRO A 64 -2.57 -12.77 -4.30
CA PRO A 64 -1.16 -13.08 -4.52
C PRO A 64 -0.48 -12.26 -5.63
N SER A 65 -1.19 -11.97 -6.72
CA SER A 65 -0.65 -11.19 -7.84
C SER A 65 -0.39 -9.71 -7.48
N ASP A 66 -1.26 -9.10 -6.68
CA ASP A 66 -1.05 -7.73 -6.17
C ASP A 66 0.10 -7.70 -5.17
N LEU A 67 0.16 -8.69 -4.27
CA LEU A 67 1.27 -8.83 -3.33
C LEU A 67 2.62 -8.99 -4.04
N HIS A 68 2.68 -9.86 -5.06
CA HIS A 68 3.89 -10.08 -5.85
C HIS A 68 4.39 -8.79 -6.51
N LYS A 69 3.49 -8.00 -7.13
CA LYS A 69 3.86 -6.72 -7.75
C LYS A 69 4.46 -5.73 -6.75
N ILE A 70 3.87 -5.64 -5.55
CA ILE A 70 4.39 -4.76 -4.49
C ILE A 70 5.78 -5.22 -4.04
N ILE A 71 5.94 -6.53 -3.81
CA ILE A 71 7.24 -7.11 -3.41
C ILE A 71 8.30 -6.84 -4.48
N MET A 72 8.03 -7.13 -5.76
CA MET A 72 8.98 -6.88 -6.84
C MET A 72 9.36 -5.41 -6.96
N HIS A 73 8.39 -4.51 -6.81
CA HIS A 73 8.66 -3.08 -6.81
C HIS A 73 9.58 -2.65 -5.65
N LEU A 74 9.37 -3.19 -4.45
CA LEU A 74 10.23 -2.94 -3.29
C LEU A 74 11.64 -3.51 -3.48
N TYR A 75 11.78 -4.69 -4.07
CA TYR A 75 13.10 -5.25 -4.38
C TYR A 75 13.88 -4.37 -5.35
N HIS A 76 13.25 -3.87 -6.41
CA HIS A 76 13.90 -3.01 -7.40
C HIS A 76 14.16 -1.58 -6.90
N ALA A 77 13.39 -1.08 -5.94
CA ALA A 77 13.60 0.25 -5.35
C ALA A 77 14.79 0.31 -4.37
N ASN A 78 15.29 -0.85 -3.93
CA ASN A 78 16.43 -0.97 -3.01
C ASN A 78 17.76 -1.31 -3.72
N ILE A 79 17.79 -1.25 -5.05
CA ILE A 79 18.99 -1.39 -5.89
C ILE A 79 19.32 -0.02 -6.49
#